data_AF-A0A963KI39-F1
#
_entry.id   AF-A0A963KI39-F1
#
_cell.length_a   1.000
_cell.length_b   1.000
_cell.length_c   1.000
_cell.angle_alpha   90.00
_cell.angle_beta   90.00
_cell.angle_gamma   90.00
#
_symmetry.space_group_name_H-M   'P 1'
#
loop_
_entity.id
_entity.type
_entity.pdbx_description
1 polymer ?
#
loop_
_entity_poly.entity_id
_entity_poly.type
_entity_poly.pdbx_seq_one_letter_code
_entity_poly.pdbx_strand_id
1 'polypeptide(L)'
;LSRMAGALVKSDAAQRGLQLTGLYRALSLFVAENFQHMAEEETRHNPVLWAHYSDAELMDLHNELVASIAPPEMLATMRWMIPACNPSERAEMLCGMQAQAPQAAFEAVLDTVRPHLDDREWASLAQALGRAPQPGLVGAAG
;
A
#
# COMPACT_ATOMS: atom_id res chain seq x y z
N LEU A 1 11.81 7.19 -10.74
CA LEU A 1 10.58 6.62 -11.33
C LEU A 1 9.44 7.65 -11.48
N SER A 2 8.95 8.29 -10.41
CA SER A 2 7.82 9.26 -10.48
C SER A 2 8.00 10.38 -11.53
N ARG A 3 9.17 11.03 -11.59
CA ARG A 3 9.47 12.04 -12.64
C ARG A 3 9.43 11.48 -14.07
N MET A 4 9.87 10.24 -14.26
CA MET A 4 9.89 9.58 -15.58
C MET A 4 8.48 9.21 -16.02
N ALA A 5 7.66 8.69 -15.10
CA ALA A 5 6.24 8.44 -15.34
C ALA A 5 5.49 9.74 -15.67
N GLY A 6 5.73 10.81 -14.91
CA GLY A 6 5.15 12.13 -15.18
C GLY A 6 5.56 12.73 -16.53
N ALA A 7 6.81 12.51 -16.96
CA ALA A 7 7.28 12.92 -18.28
C ALA A 7 6.62 12.12 -19.41
N LEU A 8 6.45 10.81 -19.23
CA LEU A 8 5.79 9.93 -20.19
C LEU A 8 4.33 10.33 -20.45
N VAL A 9 3.58 10.71 -19.41
CA VAL A 9 2.19 11.18 -19.54
C VAL A 9 2.09 12.41 -20.45
N LYS A 10 3.14 13.25 -20.47
CA LYS A 10 3.21 14.47 -21.28
C LYS A 10 3.90 14.28 -22.64
N SER A 11 4.31 13.06 -22.97
CA SER A 11 5.13 12.79 -24.16
C SER A 11 4.30 12.92 -25.44
N ASP A 12 4.91 13.43 -26.51
CA ASP A 12 4.38 13.27 -27.86
C ASP A 12 4.60 11.84 -28.39
N ALA A 13 4.00 11.51 -29.54
CA ALA A 13 4.09 10.19 -30.14
C ALA A 13 5.53 9.81 -30.55
N ALA A 14 6.36 10.78 -30.93
CA ALA A 14 7.73 10.54 -31.40
C ALA A 14 8.66 10.15 -30.24
N GLN A 15 8.47 10.73 -29.06
CA GLN A 15 9.31 10.45 -27.88
C GLN A 15 8.76 9.33 -26.98
N ARG A 16 7.48 8.97 -27.12
CA ARG A 16 6.81 8.01 -26.23
C ARG A 16 7.52 6.67 -26.14
N GLY A 17 7.95 6.09 -27.27
CA GLY A 17 8.61 4.78 -27.29
C GLY A 17 9.93 4.76 -26.52
N LEU A 18 10.75 5.78 -26.72
CA LEU A 18 12.04 5.93 -26.03
C LEU A 18 11.84 6.17 -24.52
N GLN A 19 10.92 7.07 -24.15
CA GLN A 19 10.63 7.35 -22.74
C GLN A 19 10.03 6.15 -22.01
N LEU A 20 9.16 5.38 -22.67
CA LEU A 20 8.61 4.14 -22.12
C LEU A 20 9.71 3.10 -21.88
N THR A 21 10.62 2.93 -22.83
CA THR A 21 11.76 2.00 -22.68
C THR A 21 12.68 2.44 -21.54
N GLY A 22 12.92 3.74 -21.39
CA GLY A 22 13.67 4.30 -20.27
C GLY A 22 13.01 4.01 -18.93
N LEU A 23 11.70 4.28 -18.82
CA LEU A 23 10.93 4.00 -17.60
C LEU A 23 10.94 2.50 -17.26
N TYR A 24 10.72 1.64 -18.25
CA TYR A 24 10.75 0.18 -18.08
C TYR A 24 12.08 -0.28 -17.51
N ARG A 25 13.21 0.12 -18.11
CA ARG A 25 14.56 -0.27 -17.63
C ARG A 25 14.82 0.20 -16.21
N ALA A 26 14.46 1.45 -15.90
CA ALA A 26 14.63 1.99 -14.56
C ALA A 26 13.78 1.23 -13.52
N LEU A 27 12.55 0.86 -13.89
CA LEU A 27 11.68 0.06 -13.02
C LEU A 27 12.24 -1.35 -12.82
N SER A 28 12.72 -2.00 -13.88
CA SER A 28 13.31 -3.34 -13.79
C SER A 28 14.52 -3.38 -12.85
N LEU A 29 15.39 -2.37 -12.91
CA LEU A 29 16.53 -2.27 -12.00
C LEU A 29 16.09 -2.04 -10.55
N PHE A 30 15.15 -1.13 -10.33
CA PHE A 30 14.58 -0.90 -8.99
C PHE A 30 13.97 -2.17 -8.40
N VAL A 31 13.22 -2.95 -9.18
CA VAL A 31 12.65 -4.22 -8.73
C VAL A 31 13.73 -5.25 -8.41
N ALA A 32 14.79 -5.32 -9.22
CA ALA A 32 15.92 -6.21 -8.96
C ALA A 32 16.65 -5.86 -7.65
N GLU A 33 16.90 -4.56 -7.42
CA GLU A 33 17.47 -4.06 -6.16
C GLU A 33 16.58 -4.42 -4.97
N ASN A 34 15.26 -4.19 -5.09
CA ASN A 34 14.30 -4.54 -4.04
C ASN A 34 14.35 -6.05 -3.70
N PHE A 35 14.36 -6.93 -4.70
CA PHE A 35 14.45 -8.37 -4.44
C PHE A 35 15.77 -8.79 -3.83
N GLN A 36 16.89 -8.17 -4.21
CA GLN A 36 18.17 -8.44 -3.56
C GLN A 36 18.14 -8.01 -2.10
N HIS A 37 17.59 -6.83 -1.79
CA HIS A 37 17.44 -6.35 -0.42
C HIS A 37 16.56 -7.29 0.43
N MET A 38 15.40 -7.70 -0.10
CA MET A 38 14.53 -8.68 0.59
C MET A 38 15.24 -10.01 0.82
N ALA A 39 16.01 -10.52 -0.15
CA ALA A 39 16.77 -11.75 0.03
C ALA A 39 17.82 -11.62 1.15
N GLU A 40 18.51 -10.48 1.25
CA GLU A 40 19.45 -10.22 2.33
C GLU A 40 18.74 -10.14 3.70
N GLU A 41 17.61 -9.45 3.79
CA GLU A 41 16.82 -9.36 5.02
C GLU A 41 16.31 -10.73 5.47
N GLU A 42 15.70 -11.50 4.57
CA GLU A 42 15.12 -12.81 4.89
C GLU A 42 16.17 -13.86 5.24
N THR A 43 17.31 -13.88 4.54
CA THR A 43 18.32 -14.94 4.73
C THR A 43 19.38 -14.60 5.77
N ARG A 44 19.53 -13.32 6.14
CA ARG A 44 20.58 -12.86 7.08
C ARG A 44 20.03 -12.10 8.27
N HIS A 45 19.16 -11.11 8.08
CA HIS A 45 18.70 -10.27 9.19
C HIS A 45 17.64 -10.97 10.04
N ASN A 46 16.61 -11.54 9.41
CA ASN A 46 15.52 -12.23 10.13
C ASN A 46 16.04 -13.37 11.01
N PRO A 47 16.96 -14.25 10.58
CA PRO A 47 17.51 -15.29 11.45
C PRO A 47 18.23 -14.72 12.68
N VAL A 48 18.94 -13.60 12.54
CA VAL A 48 19.61 -12.95 13.67
C VAL A 48 18.58 -12.36 14.63
N LEU A 49 17.56 -11.68 14.12
CA LEU A 49 16.46 -11.16 14.95
C LEU A 49 15.75 -12.27 15.72
N TRP A 50 15.36 -13.34 15.05
CA TRP A 50 14.67 -14.48 15.67
C TRP A 50 15.54 -15.27 16.65
N ALA A 51 16.87 -15.25 16.49
CA ALA A 51 17.78 -15.88 17.43
C ALA A 51 17.96 -15.08 18.74
N HIS A 52 17.66 -13.78 18.74
CA HIS A 52 17.99 -12.88 19.85
C HIS A 52 16.79 -12.21 20.52
N TYR A 53 15.62 -12.22 19.89
CA TYR A 53 14.42 -11.57 20.40
C TYR A 53 13.24 -12.54 20.34
N SER A 54 12.39 -12.45 21.37
CA SER A 54 11.07 -13.09 21.37
C SER A 54 10.10 -12.37 20.42
N ASP A 55 9.03 -13.06 20.03
CA ASP A 55 7.98 -12.46 19.20
C ASP A 55 7.38 -11.19 19.83
N ALA A 56 7.27 -11.15 21.15
CA ALA A 56 6.76 -9.97 21.87
C ALA A 56 7.73 -8.78 21.76
N GLU A 57 9.02 -9.00 21.96
CA GLU A 57 10.04 -7.95 21.83
C GLU A 57 10.12 -7.42 20.40
N LEU A 58 10.00 -8.31 19.40
CA LEU A 58 9.96 -7.91 17.99
C LEU A 58 8.71 -7.10 17.66
N MET A 59 7.56 -7.48 18.20
CA MET A 59 6.32 -6.72 18.01
C MET A 59 6.39 -5.35 18.66
N ASP A 60 6.95 -5.24 19.87
CA ASP A 60 7.13 -3.97 20.55
C ASP A 60 8.08 -3.04 19.78
N LEU A 61 9.21 -3.56 19.30
CA LEU A 61 10.15 -2.81 18.46
C LEU A 61 9.49 -2.38 17.13
N HIS A 62 8.72 -3.27 16.50
CA HIS A 62 7.97 -2.94 15.30
C HIS A 62 7.00 -1.77 15.54
N ASN A 63 6.25 -1.82 16.64
CA ASN A 63 5.30 -0.78 17.01
C ASN A 63 6.01 0.56 17.29
N GLU A 64 7.16 0.55 17.95
CA GLU A 64 7.98 1.75 18.18
C GLU A 64 8.45 2.37 16.86
N LEU A 65 8.96 1.55 15.93
CA LEU A 65 9.40 2.00 14.61
C LEU A 65 8.23 2.58 13.80
N VAL A 66 7.08 1.91 13.78
CA VAL A 66 5.88 2.40 13.09
C VAL A 66 5.40 3.71 13.71
N ALA A 67 5.41 3.83 15.04
CA ALA A 67 5.02 5.05 15.75
C ALA A 67 5.97 6.23 15.49
N SER A 68 7.22 5.97 15.07
CA SER A 68 8.19 7.01 14.71
C SER A 68 7.88 7.69 13.37
N ILE A 69 7.02 7.10 12.53
CA ILE A 69 6.65 7.64 11.23
C ILE A 69 5.67 8.80 11.42
N ALA A 70 5.98 9.95 10.82
CA ALA A 70 5.10 11.11 10.91
C ALA A 70 3.73 10.83 10.26
N PRO A 71 2.60 11.25 10.85
CA PRO A 71 1.26 10.95 10.32
C PRO A 71 1.05 11.32 8.83
N PRO A 72 1.54 12.47 8.32
CA PRO A 72 1.42 12.80 6.90
C PRO A 72 2.19 11.83 5.98
N GLU A 73 3.34 11.34 6.43
CA GLU A 73 4.14 10.36 5.70
C GLU A 73 3.45 9.01 5.67
N MET A 74 2.92 8.56 6.82
CA MET A 74 2.14 7.33 6.91
C MET A 74 0.92 7.37 5.98
N LEU A 75 0.15 8.45 6.00
CA LEU A 75 -1.01 8.62 5.09
C LEU A 75 -0.60 8.61 3.62
N ALA A 76 0.50 9.28 3.27
CA ALA A 76 1.02 9.28 1.90
C ALA A 76 1.43 7.88 1.45
N THR A 77 2.06 7.10 2.32
CA THR A 77 2.43 5.70 2.05
C THR A 77 1.20 4.82 1.88
N MET A 78 0.23 4.89 2.81
CA MET A 78 -1.00 4.11 2.77
C MET A 78 -1.85 4.42 1.53
N ARG A 79 -1.87 5.68 1.08
CA ARG A 79 -2.55 6.08 -0.16
C ARG A 79 -2.09 5.26 -1.38
N TRP A 80 -0.82 4.88 -1.43
CA TRP A 80 -0.27 4.09 -2.54
C TRP A 80 -0.31 2.59 -2.27
N MET A 81 0.02 2.18 -1.04
CA MET A 81 0.15 0.78 -0.66
C MET A 81 -1.20 0.05 -0.64
N ILE A 82 -2.21 0.62 0.03
CA ILE A 82 -3.47 -0.07 0.30
C ILE A 82 -4.25 -0.38 -1.00
N PRO A 83 -4.35 0.53 -1.99
CA PRO A 83 -4.96 0.19 -3.28
C PRO A 83 -4.18 -0.86 -4.08
N ALA A 84 -2.86 -0.94 -3.90
CA ALA A 84 -2.01 -1.89 -4.62
C ALA A 84 -2.02 -3.30 -4.01
N CYS A 85 -2.36 -3.44 -2.73
CA CYS A 85 -2.57 -4.73 -2.07
C CYS A 85 -3.68 -5.54 -2.77
N ASN A 86 -3.54 -6.86 -2.75
CA ASN A 86 -4.63 -7.72 -3.17
C ASN A 86 -5.82 -7.61 -2.19
N PRO A 87 -7.02 -8.09 -2.57
CA PRO A 87 -8.22 -7.89 -1.76
C PRO A 87 -8.12 -8.43 -0.32
N SER A 88 -7.48 -9.57 -0.08
CA SER A 88 -7.35 -10.15 1.26
C SER A 88 -6.38 -9.36 2.12
N GLU A 89 -5.20 -9.03 1.60
CA GLU A 89 -4.20 -8.20 2.29
C GLU A 89 -4.77 -6.84 2.69
N ARG A 90 -5.50 -6.22 1.76
CA ARG A 90 -6.16 -4.93 1.98
C ARG A 90 -7.17 -5.00 3.13
N ALA A 91 -7.98 -6.05 3.15
CA ALA A 91 -8.97 -6.27 4.20
C ALA A 91 -8.30 -6.55 5.55
N GLU A 92 -7.32 -7.45 5.59
CA GLU A 92 -6.57 -7.77 6.81
C GLU A 92 -5.93 -6.53 7.44
N MET A 93 -5.24 -5.72 6.63
CA MET A 93 -4.59 -4.50 7.10
C MET A 93 -5.58 -3.47 7.63
N LEU A 94 -6.67 -3.20 6.90
CA LEU A 94 -7.65 -2.18 7.33
C LEU A 94 -8.54 -2.65 8.49
N CYS A 95 -8.86 -3.94 8.58
CA CYS A 95 -9.52 -4.51 9.77
C CYS A 95 -8.60 -4.45 10.99
N GLY A 96 -7.32 -4.81 10.83
CA GLY A 96 -6.32 -4.71 11.90
C GLY A 96 -6.15 -3.29 12.40
N MET A 97 -6.14 -2.30 11.50
CA MET A 97 -6.11 -0.89 11.84
C MET A 97 -7.40 -0.45 12.55
N GLN A 98 -8.58 -0.84 12.05
CA GLN A 98 -9.86 -0.51 12.68
C GLN A 98 -9.93 -0.97 14.13
N ALA A 99 -9.32 -2.12 14.44
CA ALA A 99 -9.32 -2.70 15.79
C ALA A 99 -8.37 -1.99 16.78
N GLN A 100 -7.32 -1.33 16.29
CA GLN A 100 -6.20 -0.86 17.13
C GLN A 100 -5.98 0.65 17.09
N ALA A 101 -6.26 1.29 15.95
CA ALA A 101 -6.01 2.71 15.76
C ALA A 101 -7.16 3.58 16.31
N PRO A 102 -6.88 4.82 16.74
CA PRO A 102 -7.94 5.78 17.04
C PRO A 102 -8.88 5.96 15.84
N GLN A 103 -10.19 6.04 16.09
CA GLN A 103 -11.22 6.14 15.04
C GLN A 103 -10.89 7.22 14.00
N ALA A 104 -10.47 8.40 14.44
CA ALA A 104 -10.14 9.52 13.54
C ALA A 104 -8.96 9.20 12.59
N ALA A 105 -7.97 8.44 13.04
CA ALA A 105 -6.86 8.02 12.20
C ALA A 105 -7.31 6.99 11.15
N PHE A 106 -8.14 6.01 11.57
CA PHE A 106 -8.69 5.02 10.66
C PHE A 106 -9.58 5.65 9.58
N GLU A 107 -10.49 6.57 9.93
CA GLU A 107 -11.31 7.28 8.94
C GLU A 107 -10.45 8.11 7.99
N ALA A 108 -9.40 8.80 8.48
CA ALA A 108 -8.51 9.57 7.61
C ALA A 108 -7.78 8.69 6.58
N VAL A 109 -7.37 7.47 6.96
CA VAL A 109 -6.81 6.48 6.03
C VAL A 109 -7.88 6.03 5.03
N LEU A 110 -9.08 5.72 5.49
CA LEU A 110 -10.16 5.24 4.63
C LEU A 110 -10.57 6.28 3.59
N ASP A 111 -10.71 7.55 3.99
CA ASP A 111 -10.98 8.69 3.11
C ASP A 111 -9.86 8.90 2.09
N THR A 112 -8.61 8.67 2.49
CA THR A 112 -7.44 8.78 1.61
C THR A 112 -7.41 7.65 0.57
N VAL A 113 -7.86 6.45 0.92
CA VAL A 113 -7.79 5.25 0.08
C VAL A 113 -9.00 5.13 -0.85
N ARG A 114 -10.21 5.47 -0.39
CA ARG A 114 -11.47 5.29 -1.13
C ARG A 114 -11.44 5.79 -2.59
N PRO A 115 -10.88 6.98 -2.91
CA PRO A 115 -10.83 7.50 -4.28
C PRO A 115 -9.97 6.68 -5.25
N HIS A 116 -9.15 5.76 -4.72
CA HIS A 116 -8.23 4.91 -5.48
C HIS A 116 -8.74 3.48 -5.67
N LEU A 117 -9.94 3.17 -5.18
CA LEU A 117 -10.59 1.87 -5.33
C LEU A 117 -11.77 1.99 -6.28
N ASP A 118 -11.92 1.01 -7.18
CA ASP A 118 -13.14 0.89 -7.97
C ASP A 118 -14.33 0.43 -7.09
N ASP A 119 -15.52 0.40 -7.68
CA ASP A 119 -16.75 0.07 -6.94
C ASP A 119 -16.77 -1.37 -6.42
N ARG A 120 -16.17 -2.32 -7.15
CA ARG A 120 -16.11 -3.72 -6.75
C ARG A 120 -15.12 -3.90 -5.60
N GLU A 121 -13.95 -3.30 -5.72
CA GLU A 121 -12.92 -3.25 -4.70
C GLU A 121 -13.43 -2.63 -3.41
N TRP A 122 -14.16 -1.52 -3.52
CA TRP A 122 -14.77 -0.88 -2.37
C TRP A 122 -15.87 -1.72 -1.74
N ALA A 123 -16.76 -2.32 -2.53
CA ALA A 123 -17.83 -3.16 -2.00
C ALA A 123 -17.28 -4.35 -1.18
N SER A 124 -16.24 -5.01 -1.70
CA SER A 124 -15.55 -6.10 -1.00
C SER A 124 -14.91 -5.63 0.31
N LEU A 125 -14.23 -4.48 0.29
CA LEU A 125 -13.59 -3.92 1.48
C LEU A 125 -14.62 -3.46 2.52
N ALA A 126 -15.68 -2.76 2.10
CA ALA A 126 -16.75 -2.28 2.97
C ALA A 126 -17.43 -3.44 3.70
N GLN A 127 -17.68 -4.56 3.00
CA GLN A 127 -18.20 -5.78 3.60
C GLN A 127 -17.26 -6.33 4.69
N ALA A 128 -15.95 -6.41 4.41
CA ALA A 128 -14.96 -6.88 5.38
C ALA A 128 -14.89 -5.98 6.64
N LEU A 129 -15.05 -4.67 6.45
CA LEU A 129 -15.08 -3.67 7.53
C LEU A 129 -16.42 -3.57 8.28
N GLY A 130 -17.41 -4.41 7.92
CA GLY A 130 -18.76 -4.35 8.50
C GLY A 130 -19.52 -3.06 8.19
N ARG A 131 -19.18 -2.36 7.11
CA ARG A 131 -19.81 -1.11 6.69
C ARG A 131 -20.92 -1.38 5.67
N ALA A 132 -22.02 -0.63 5.77
CA ALA A 132 -23.01 -0.63 4.71
C ALA A 132 -22.37 -0.11 3.41
N PRO A 133 -22.55 -0.79 2.25
CA PRO A 133 -22.18 -0.20 0.98
C PRO A 133 -22.97 1.11 0.82
N GLN A 134 -22.29 2.21 0.46
CA GLN A 134 -22.93 3.52 0.31
C GLN A 134 -24.16 3.41 -0.63
N PRO A 135 -25.31 4.02 -0.29
CA PRO A 135 -26.50 3.99 -1.15
C PRO A 135 -26.19 4.67 -2.49
N GLY A 136 -26.22 3.90 -3.58
CA GLY A 136 -25.97 4.40 -4.94
C GLY A 136 -25.58 3.34 -5.97
N LEU A 137 -25.17 2.14 -5.54
CA LEU A 137 -24.77 1.03 -6.43
C LEU A 137 -25.88 0.00 -6.74
N VAL A 138 -27.12 0.27 -6.32
CA VAL A 138 -28.30 -0.45 -6.82
C VAL A 138 -29.22 0.56 -7.52
N GLY A 139 -28.91 0.85 -8.78
CA GLY A 139 -29.70 1.68 -9.66
C GLY A 139 -29.86 1.03 -11.02
N ALA A 140 -31.06 0.50 -11.26
CA ALA A 140 -31.65 0.12 -12.56
C ALA A 140 -31.04 -1.09 -13.32
N ALA A 141 -31.63 -2.26 -13.08
CA ALA A 141 -32.06 -3.11 -14.19
C ALA A 141 -33.59 -3.20 -14.10
N GLY A 142 -34.26 -2.44 -14.97
CA GLY A 142 -35.65 -2.69 -15.35
C GLY A 142 -35.72 -3.76 -16.42
#